data_AF-A0A356X295-F1
#
_entry.id   AF-A0A356X295-F1
#
_cell.length_a   1.000
_cell.length_b   1.000
_cell.length_c   1.000
_cell.angle_alpha   90.00
_cell.angle_beta   90.00
_cell.angle_gamma   90.00
#
_symmetry.space_group_name_H-M   'P 1'
#
loop_
_entity.id
_entity.type
_entity.pdbx_description
1 polymer ?
#
loop_
_entity_poly.entity_id
_entity_poly.type
_entity_poly.pdbx_seq_one_letter_code
_entity_poly.pdbx_strand_id
1 'polypeptide(L)'
;MSNKEIGYPFTAYPNYSIDKIMPVIDGNTFKVLTVIVRKTIGFHKKHDKIALSQFEGLTGLSRNTIIKSLKILCDNQIIEKNDKGIINKYRIILPPAENAENHLKKSANKSVSSTSEPLSSNTEQAKVHMLNPSPVQNLNTQKKPIKEIEINTTTKEGDVGSVIQAWNSRFEFPIRLSDDKMMSYIYDALKELSSQEIIQAMDNRLKANYYREQKPELLHRPSCFFPYPSTIRSDLQRVPDNLYTHDQYVKLITENNYHGDDFIIRKEQQGDKVKLMWELKRNASGT
;
A
#
# COMPACT_ATOMS: atom_id res chain seq x y z
N MET A 1 -32.96 30.22 -4.04
CA MET A 1 -32.20 29.11 -3.44
C MET A 1 -30.76 29.24 -3.91
N SER A 2 -29.81 29.34 -2.98
CA SER A 2 -28.39 29.63 -3.27
C SER A 2 -27.77 28.47 -4.05
N ASN A 3 -27.11 28.79 -5.18
CA ASN A 3 -26.21 27.88 -5.89
C ASN A 3 -25.09 27.49 -4.94
N LYS A 4 -25.20 26.31 -4.34
CA LYS A 4 -24.11 25.72 -3.58
C LYS A 4 -23.17 25.09 -4.58
N GLU A 5 -22.19 25.85 -5.06
CA GLU A 5 -21.02 25.26 -5.72
C GLU A 5 -20.50 24.15 -4.80
N ILE A 6 -20.52 22.91 -5.28
CA ILE A 6 -19.94 21.77 -4.56
C ILE A 6 -18.43 21.91 -4.72
N GLY A 7 -17.84 22.84 -3.98
CA GLY A 7 -16.40 23.00 -3.87
C GLY A 7 -15.83 21.74 -3.21
N TYR A 8 -14.83 21.13 -3.85
CA TYR A 8 -14.09 20.03 -3.24
C TYR A 8 -13.52 20.47 -1.88
N PRO A 9 -13.54 19.59 -0.87
CA PRO A 9 -12.96 19.91 0.43
C PRO A 9 -11.47 20.21 0.28
N PHE A 10 -11.03 21.35 0.82
CA PHE A 10 -9.65 21.77 0.77
C PHE A 10 -8.94 21.54 2.10
N THR A 11 -7.61 21.50 2.07
CA THR A 11 -6.78 21.50 3.28
C THR A 11 -6.09 22.85 3.38
N ALA A 12 -6.30 23.54 4.50
CA ALA A 12 -5.52 24.73 4.82
C ALA A 12 -4.04 24.37 4.94
N TYR A 13 -3.19 25.14 4.26
CA TYR A 13 -1.74 24.94 4.25
C TYR A 13 -1.08 26.16 4.91
N PRO A 14 -0.13 25.98 5.84
CA PRO A 14 0.54 27.12 6.48
C PRO A 14 1.29 27.97 5.46
N ASN A 15 1.00 29.28 5.42
CA ASN A 15 1.65 30.22 4.50
C ASN A 15 3.17 30.19 4.65
N TYR A 16 3.70 30.14 5.87
CA TYR A 16 5.14 30.03 6.11
C TYR A 16 5.78 28.83 5.40
N SER A 17 5.07 27.70 5.32
CA SER A 17 5.55 26.52 4.62
C SER A 17 5.61 26.72 3.10
N ILE A 18 4.69 27.51 2.53
CA ILE A 18 4.69 27.85 1.10
C ILE A 18 5.73 28.92 0.81
N ASP A 19 5.72 30.02 1.56
CA ASP A 19 6.47 31.22 1.24
C ASP A 19 7.95 31.12 1.62
N LYS A 20 8.28 30.36 2.68
CA LYS A 20 9.65 30.30 3.24
C LYS A 20 10.30 28.93 3.11
N ILE A 21 9.53 27.84 3.26
CA ILE A 21 10.09 26.49 3.23
C ILE A 21 10.16 25.94 1.78
N MET A 22 9.10 26.08 0.99
CA MET A 22 9.05 25.54 -0.38
C MET A 22 10.23 25.97 -1.27
N PRO A 23 10.71 27.24 -1.24
CA PRO A 23 11.82 27.66 -2.10
C PRO A 23 13.18 27.06 -1.73
N VAL A 24 13.35 26.59 -0.49
CA VAL A 24 14.66 26.16 0.04
C VAL A 24 14.84 24.65 0.14
N ILE A 25 13.76 23.87 0.10
CA ILE A 25 13.80 22.40 0.12
C ILE A 25 13.52 21.82 -1.26
N ASP A 26 14.02 20.61 -1.53
CA ASP A 26 13.73 19.93 -2.79
C ASP A 26 12.26 19.51 -2.89
N GLY A 27 11.77 19.36 -4.12
CA GLY A 27 10.37 19.04 -4.39
C GLY A 27 9.89 17.72 -3.79
N ASN A 28 10.77 16.71 -3.65
CA ASN A 28 10.40 15.45 -3.03
C ASN A 28 10.21 15.62 -1.52
N THR A 29 11.09 16.38 -0.88
CA THR A 29 10.96 16.73 0.53
C THR A 29 9.72 17.59 0.79
N PHE A 30 9.36 18.51 -0.12
CA PHE A 30 8.12 19.27 -0.02
C PHE A 30 6.86 18.40 -0.17
N LYS A 31 6.88 17.37 -1.02
CA LYS A 31 5.80 16.37 -1.09
C LYS A 31 5.61 15.65 0.25
N VAL A 32 6.71 15.25 0.89
CA VAL A 32 6.67 14.60 2.22
C VAL A 32 6.11 15.55 3.28
N LEU A 33 6.52 16.82 3.28
CA LEU A 33 5.95 17.84 4.17
C LEU A 33 4.44 18.00 3.96
N THR A 34 3.99 18.02 2.71
CA THR A 34 2.59 18.16 2.33
C THR A 34 1.72 17.02 2.87
N VAL A 35 2.25 15.78 2.91
CA VAL A 35 1.55 14.66 3.55
C VAL A 35 1.33 14.90 5.03
N ILE A 36 2.34 15.41 5.74
CA ILE A 36 2.23 15.72 7.17
C ILE A 36 1.19 16.82 7.38
N VAL A 37 1.20 17.90 6.58
CA VAL A 37 0.16 18.95 6.61
C VAL A 37 -1.23 18.34 6.40
N ARG A 38 -1.38 17.49 5.37
CA ARG A 38 -2.66 16.87 5.04
C ARG A 38 -3.21 16.00 6.16
N LYS A 39 -2.35 15.23 6.84
CA LYS A 39 -2.71 14.30 7.91
C LYS A 39 -2.86 14.96 9.29
N THR A 40 -2.23 16.11 9.50
CA THR A 40 -2.34 16.88 10.74
C THR A 40 -3.37 17.99 10.62
N ILE A 41 -3.00 19.12 10.01
CA ILE A 41 -3.83 20.32 9.84
C ILE A 41 -5.10 20.00 9.06
N GLY A 42 -5.00 19.23 7.98
CA GLY A 42 -6.15 18.82 7.16
C GLY A 42 -7.15 17.89 7.87
N PHE A 43 -6.85 17.42 9.08
CA PHE A 43 -7.77 16.70 9.98
C PHE A 43 -7.91 17.40 11.34
N HIS A 44 -7.45 18.65 11.46
CA HIS A 44 -7.47 19.44 12.69
C HIS A 44 -6.75 18.77 13.88
N LYS A 45 -5.66 18.04 13.61
CA LYS A 45 -4.83 17.38 14.64
C LYS A 45 -3.53 18.15 14.88
N LYS A 46 -3.08 18.20 16.14
CA LYS A 46 -1.75 18.75 16.50
C LYS A 46 -0.59 17.84 16.07
N HIS A 47 -0.83 16.53 16.02
CA HIS A 47 0.14 15.51 15.65
C HIS A 47 -0.61 14.28 15.12
N ASP A 48 0.01 13.49 14.25
CA ASP A 48 -0.60 12.26 13.74
C ASP A 48 0.41 11.11 13.66
N LYS A 49 -0.07 9.88 13.82
CA LYS A 49 0.73 8.66 13.58
C LYS A 49 0.67 8.37 12.08
N ILE A 50 1.81 8.46 11.40
CA ILE A 50 1.86 8.27 9.94
C ILE A 50 2.86 7.17 9.62
N ALA A 51 2.38 6.06 9.07
CA ALA A 51 3.26 4.97 8.65
C ALA A 51 4.04 5.36 7.38
N LEU A 52 5.26 4.84 7.19
CA LEU A 52 6.06 5.09 5.98
C LEU A 52 5.31 4.66 4.70
N SER A 53 4.52 3.60 4.76
CA SER A 53 3.67 3.17 3.64
C SER A 53 2.59 4.20 3.25
N GLN A 54 2.13 5.03 4.19
CA GLN A 54 1.21 6.12 3.87
C GLN A 54 1.93 7.27 3.15
N PHE A 55 3.20 7.53 3.48
CA PHE A 55 4.01 8.48 2.73
C PHE A 55 4.27 7.98 1.31
N GLU A 56 4.61 6.69 1.15
CA GLU A 56 4.83 6.08 -0.17
C GLU A 56 3.59 6.25 -1.05
N GLY A 57 2.41 5.85 -0.56
CA GLY A 57 1.17 5.95 -1.33
C GLY A 57 0.77 7.38 -1.69
N LEU A 58 0.96 8.36 -0.79
CA LEU A 58 0.54 9.74 -1.03
C LEU A 58 1.55 10.57 -1.81
N THR A 59 2.85 10.25 -1.72
CA THR A 59 3.90 11.01 -2.41
C THR A 59 4.35 10.38 -3.73
N GLY A 60 4.14 9.07 -3.89
CA GLY A 60 4.68 8.27 -4.99
C GLY A 60 6.20 8.10 -4.93
N LEU A 61 6.83 8.39 -3.79
CA LEU A 61 8.28 8.33 -3.61
C LEU A 61 8.71 6.99 -3.04
N SER A 62 9.96 6.59 -3.34
CA SER A 62 10.57 5.43 -2.69
C SER A 62 10.71 5.63 -1.17
N ARG A 63 10.62 4.55 -0.40
CA ARG A 63 10.88 4.56 1.06
C ARG A 63 12.18 5.26 1.43
N ASN A 64 13.25 5.02 0.67
CA ASN A 64 14.56 5.62 0.94
C ASN A 64 14.55 7.14 0.76
N THR A 65 13.88 7.63 -0.29
CA THR A 65 13.69 9.07 -0.51
C THR A 65 12.88 9.68 0.63
N ILE A 66 11.80 9.02 1.06
CA ILE A 66 10.95 9.48 2.17
C ILE A 66 11.75 9.57 3.47
N ILE A 67 12.53 8.54 3.81
CA ILE A 67 13.36 8.55 5.03
C ILE A 67 14.37 9.70 4.99
N LYS A 68 15.03 9.91 3.85
CA LYS A 68 15.96 11.05 3.66
C LYS A 68 15.25 12.39 3.82
N SER A 69 14.10 12.58 3.17
CA SER A 69 13.30 13.80 3.29
C SER A 69 12.80 14.05 4.71
N LEU A 70 12.31 13.02 5.42
CA LEU A 70 11.91 13.14 6.83
C LEU A 70 13.08 13.55 7.72
N LYS A 71 14.28 13.03 7.45
CA LYS A 71 15.50 13.44 8.15
C LYS A 71 15.81 14.92 7.90
N ILE A 72 15.80 15.36 6.64
CA ILE A 72 16.03 16.77 6.28
C ILE A 72 15.03 17.68 7.01
N LEU A 73 13.74 17.33 7.02
CA LEU A 73 12.71 18.12 7.70
C LEU A 73 12.90 18.18 9.22
N CYS A 74 13.36 17.10 9.86
CA CYS A 74 13.67 17.08 11.30
C CYS A 74 14.93 17.89 11.61
N ASP A 75 16.00 17.71 10.82
CA ASP A 75 17.29 18.39 11.01
C ASP A 75 17.13 19.92 10.86
N ASN A 76 16.21 20.37 9.99
CA ASN A 76 15.84 21.79 9.83
C ASN A 76 14.76 22.28 10.81
N GLN A 77 14.33 21.46 11.77
CA GLN A 77 13.29 21.79 12.76
C GLN A 77 11.96 22.25 12.15
N ILE A 78 11.63 21.77 10.94
CA ILE A 78 10.35 22.05 10.27
C ILE A 78 9.26 21.12 10.83
N ILE A 79 9.65 19.90 11.19
CA ILE A 79 8.76 18.91 11.81
C ILE A 79 9.41 18.35 13.06
N GLU A 80 8.59 17.85 13.96
CA GLU A 80 9.02 16.97 15.04
C GLU A 80 8.57 15.54 14.75
N LYS A 81 9.47 14.58 14.97
CA LYS A 81 9.20 13.15 14.93
C LYS A 81 9.36 12.57 16.33
N ASN A 82 8.35 11.83 16.80
CA ASN A 82 8.43 11.02 18.02
C ASN A 82 8.33 9.54 17.65
N ASP A 83 9.40 8.80 17.93
CA ASP A 83 9.64 7.40 17.58
C ASP A 83 9.52 6.44 18.78
N LYS A 84 9.02 6.90 19.93
CA LYS A 84 8.88 6.09 21.15
C LYS A 84 7.79 5.00 21.08
N GLY A 85 7.19 4.73 19.92
CA GLY A 85 6.12 3.74 19.76
C GLY A 85 6.16 3.05 18.40
N ILE A 86 5.27 2.07 18.20
CA ILE A 86 5.22 1.21 17.00
C ILE A 86 5.12 2.01 15.69
N ILE A 87 4.45 3.17 15.72
CA ILE A 87 4.31 4.07 14.58
C ILE A 87 4.80 5.46 14.98
N ASN A 88 5.68 6.02 14.15
CA ASN A 88 6.20 7.37 14.31
C ASN A 88 5.06 8.40 14.29
N LYS A 89 5.08 9.30 15.28
CA LYS A 89 4.20 10.45 15.35
C LYS A 89 4.90 11.67 14.76
N TYR A 90 4.19 12.44 13.95
CA TYR A 90 4.71 13.65 13.31
C TYR A 90 3.84 14.86 13.67
N ARG A 91 4.48 16.01 13.85
CA ARG A 91 3.83 17.33 13.89
C ARG A 91 4.66 18.37 13.15
N ILE A 92 4.00 19.41 12.67
CA ILE A 92 4.68 20.57 12.07
C ILE A 92 5.09 21.51 13.19
N ILE A 93 6.32 21.99 13.12
CA ILE A 93 6.84 23.06 13.95
C ILE A 93 6.78 24.31 13.07
N LEU A 94 5.72 25.10 13.22
CA LEU A 94 5.70 26.44 12.66
C LEU A 94 6.18 27.38 13.76
N PRO A 95 7.11 28.31 13.48
CA PRO A 95 7.28 29.43 14.39
C PRO A 95 5.93 30.17 14.47
N PRO A 96 5.49 30.61 15.66
CA PRO A 96 4.43 31.60 15.77
C PRO A 96 4.76 32.76 14.82
N ALA A 97 3.76 33.34 14.16
CA ALA A 97 3.94 34.38 13.14
C ALA A 97 4.88 35.54 13.58
N GLU A 98 5.04 35.71 14.88
CA GLU A 98 5.86 36.72 15.55
C GLU A 98 7.37 36.39 15.62
N ASN A 99 7.80 35.16 15.29
CA ASN A 99 9.20 34.69 15.46
C ASN A 99 9.88 34.23 14.16
N ALA A 100 9.29 34.54 13.00
CA ALA A 100 9.74 34.05 11.69
C ALA A 100 11.14 34.53 11.25
N GLU A 101 11.68 35.60 11.83
CA GLU A 101 12.93 36.23 11.37
C GLU A 101 14.22 35.63 11.96
N ASN A 102 14.13 34.83 13.04
CA ASN A 102 15.32 34.41 13.80
C ASN A 102 15.86 33.01 13.46
N HIS A 103 15.14 32.18 12.69
CA HIS A 103 15.54 30.78 12.45
C HIS A 103 16.44 30.54 11.23
N LEU A 104 16.61 31.51 10.33
CA LEU A 104 17.38 31.35 9.08
C LEU A 104 18.90 31.64 9.21
N LYS A 105 19.39 32.11 10.37
CA LYS A 105 20.80 32.52 10.54
C LYS A 105 21.74 31.45 11.12
N LYS A 106 21.25 30.26 11.47
CA LYS A 106 22.07 29.22 12.16
C LYS A 106 22.58 28.08 11.26
N SER A 107 22.14 27.99 10.00
CA SER A 107 22.56 26.91 9.08
C SER A 107 23.71 27.28 8.12
N ALA A 108 24.23 28.51 8.17
CA ALA A 108 25.32 28.95 7.28
C ALA A 108 26.74 28.68 7.83
N ASN A 109 26.90 28.31 9.09
CA ASN A 109 28.21 28.26 9.75
C ASN A 109 28.56 26.86 10.26
N LYS A 110 28.88 25.93 9.34
CA LYS A 110 29.77 24.80 9.64
C LYS A 110 30.40 24.26 8.35
N SER A 111 31.74 24.31 8.30
CA SER A 111 32.67 23.91 7.21
C SER A 111 32.71 24.90 6.02
N VAL A 112 33.82 25.54 5.64
CA VAL A 112 35.24 25.10 5.66
C VAL A 112 36.17 26.26 6.01
N SER A 113 37.16 25.96 6.86
CA SER A 113 38.31 26.79 7.20
C SER A 113 39.31 26.82 6.03
N SER A 114 39.53 28.02 5.51
CA SER A 114 40.79 28.61 5.03
C SER A 114 41.98 27.72 4.60
N THR A 115 42.35 27.85 3.33
CA THR A 115 43.75 28.17 2.97
C THR A 115 43.75 29.17 1.80
N SER A 116 44.35 30.34 2.07
CA SER A 116 44.76 31.48 1.22
C SER A 116 45.66 31.06 0.05
N GLU A 117 45.86 31.73 -1.10
CA GLU A 117 45.66 33.08 -1.71
C GLU A 117 46.24 32.98 -3.17
N PRO A 118 46.37 34.03 -4.04
CA PRO A 118 45.39 34.99 -4.60
C PRO A 118 45.55 35.21 -6.15
N LEU A 119 44.91 36.28 -6.69
CA LEU A 119 45.04 36.95 -8.01
C LEU A 119 44.27 36.33 -9.20
N SER A 120 43.55 37.06 -10.09
CA SER A 120 43.50 38.50 -10.37
C SER A 120 42.24 38.87 -11.19
N SER A 121 41.61 40.00 -10.82
CA SER A 121 41.04 41.09 -11.66
C SER A 121 40.39 40.80 -13.03
N ASN A 122 39.09 41.07 -13.20
CA ASN A 122 38.59 42.33 -13.78
C ASN A 122 37.05 42.40 -13.96
N THR A 123 36.59 43.64 -13.78
CA THR A 123 35.27 44.25 -13.81
C THR A 123 34.58 44.20 -15.19
N GLU A 124 33.25 44.06 -15.24
CA GLU A 124 32.32 44.99 -15.93
C GLU A 124 30.84 44.56 -15.89
N GLN A 125 29.97 45.57 -15.96
CA GLN A 125 28.57 45.59 -15.54
C GLN A 125 27.56 45.21 -16.66
N ALA A 126 26.39 44.74 -16.19
CA ALA A 126 25.03 44.96 -16.71
C ALA A 126 24.60 44.39 -18.08
N LYS A 127 23.62 43.46 -18.06
CA LYS A 127 22.31 43.62 -18.74
C LYS A 127 21.34 42.45 -18.44
N VAL A 128 20.10 42.81 -18.11
CA VAL A 128 18.92 41.93 -18.04
C VAL A 128 18.34 41.78 -19.45
N HIS A 129 18.09 40.55 -19.92
CA HIS A 129 17.10 40.26 -20.96
C HIS A 129 16.51 38.85 -20.82
N MET A 130 15.21 38.75 -21.10
CA MET A 130 14.31 37.60 -20.93
C MET A 130 14.12 36.81 -22.25
N LEU A 131 13.99 35.48 -22.14
CA LEU A 131 13.38 34.49 -23.08
C LEU A 131 14.10 34.31 -24.44
N ASN A 132 14.39 33.12 -25.00
CA ASN A 132 13.70 31.83 -25.04
C ASN A 132 14.67 30.68 -25.47
N PRO A 133 14.25 29.40 -25.43
CA PRO A 133 15.14 28.23 -25.41
C PRO A 133 15.61 27.77 -26.81
N SER A 134 16.82 27.22 -26.87
CA SER A 134 17.35 26.52 -28.06
C SER A 134 17.29 25.00 -27.88
N PRO A 135 17.09 24.23 -28.96
CA PRO A 135 16.72 22.81 -28.90
C PRO A 135 17.96 21.94 -28.61
N VAL A 136 17.89 21.12 -27.56
CA VAL A 136 18.95 20.14 -27.28
C VAL A 136 18.76 18.94 -28.19
N GLN A 137 19.83 18.67 -28.95
CA GLN A 137 19.97 17.62 -29.93
C GLN A 137 19.91 16.22 -29.30
N ASN A 138 19.35 15.28 -30.08
CA ASN A 138 19.26 13.86 -29.79
C ASN A 138 20.62 13.26 -29.42
N LEU A 139 20.74 12.70 -28.21
CA LEU A 139 21.79 11.74 -27.87
C LEU A 139 21.22 10.34 -27.97
N ASN A 140 21.58 9.69 -29.07
CA ASN A 140 21.47 8.26 -29.28
C ASN A 140 22.49 7.56 -28.36
N THR A 141 22.05 6.58 -27.56
CA THR A 141 22.97 5.60 -26.99
C THR A 141 22.28 4.25 -26.89
N GLN A 142 22.69 3.34 -27.78
CA GLN A 142 22.30 1.94 -27.74
C GLN A 142 22.93 1.25 -26.53
N LYS A 143 22.13 0.51 -25.76
CA LYS A 143 22.60 -0.58 -24.88
C LYS A 143 21.69 -1.81 -25.04
N LYS A 144 22.36 -2.95 -25.19
CA LYS A 144 21.89 -4.31 -25.54
C LYS A 144 20.85 -4.91 -24.57
N PRO A 145 20.10 -5.94 -25.01
CA PRO A 145 18.85 -6.36 -24.39
C PRO A 145 19.06 -7.20 -23.13
N ILE A 146 18.26 -6.92 -22.12
CA ILE A 146 18.03 -7.82 -20.98
C ILE A 146 16.75 -8.57 -21.31
N LYS A 147 16.78 -9.91 -21.25
CA LYS A 147 15.66 -10.79 -21.58
C LYS A 147 14.39 -10.34 -20.86
N GLU A 148 13.38 -9.97 -21.64
CA GLU A 148 12.00 -9.82 -21.20
C GLU A 148 11.54 -11.15 -20.60
N ILE A 149 11.25 -11.15 -19.30
CA ILE A 149 10.24 -12.04 -18.77
C ILE A 149 8.94 -11.31 -19.07
N GLU A 150 8.15 -11.83 -19.99
CA GLU A 150 6.80 -11.35 -20.30
C GLU A 150 5.98 -11.29 -19.00
N ILE A 151 5.92 -10.11 -18.41
CA ILE A 151 4.89 -9.78 -17.43
C ILE A 151 3.68 -9.40 -18.26
N ASN A 152 2.71 -10.29 -18.31
CA ASN A 152 1.43 -10.05 -18.96
C ASN A 152 0.68 -8.92 -18.22
N THR A 153 1.05 -7.67 -18.50
CA THR A 153 0.38 -6.44 -18.04
C THR A 153 -0.92 -6.27 -18.80
N THR A 154 -1.95 -7.04 -18.43
CA THR A 154 -3.35 -6.70 -18.75
C THR A 154 -4.27 -7.30 -17.68
N THR A 155 -4.08 -6.92 -16.42
CA THR A 155 -5.15 -7.11 -15.43
C THR A 155 -6.20 -6.04 -15.74
N LYS A 156 -7.24 -6.42 -16.47
CA LYS A 156 -8.32 -5.51 -16.88
C LYS A 156 -9.01 -4.99 -15.62
N GLU A 157 -9.37 -3.71 -15.57
CA GLU A 157 -10.12 -3.12 -14.45
C GLU A 157 -11.39 -3.93 -14.08
N GLY A 158 -11.93 -4.71 -15.03
CA GLY A 158 -13.02 -5.66 -14.81
C GLY A 158 -12.75 -6.76 -13.77
N ASP A 159 -11.51 -7.25 -13.64
CA ASP A 159 -11.19 -8.36 -12.73
C ASP A 159 -11.24 -7.92 -11.25
N VAL A 160 -10.82 -6.70 -10.96
CA VAL A 160 -10.86 -6.13 -9.60
C VAL A 160 -12.30 -5.92 -9.15
N GLY A 161 -13.13 -5.35 -10.04
CA GLY A 161 -14.55 -5.14 -9.77
C GLY A 161 -15.27 -6.45 -9.44
N SER A 162 -15.00 -7.51 -10.21
CA SER A 162 -15.56 -8.84 -9.95
C SER A 162 -15.14 -9.41 -8.60
N VAL A 163 -13.87 -9.29 -8.21
CA VAL A 163 -13.37 -9.76 -6.91
C VAL A 163 -14.03 -9.00 -5.75
N ILE A 164 -14.19 -7.68 -5.86
CA ILE A 164 -14.85 -6.86 -4.83
C ILE A 164 -16.32 -7.21 -4.70
N GLN A 165 -17.02 -7.32 -5.84
CA GLN A 165 -18.42 -7.72 -5.86
C GLN A 165 -18.61 -9.11 -5.22
N ALA A 166 -17.74 -10.06 -5.57
CA ALA A 166 -17.75 -11.40 -5.02
C ALA A 166 -17.51 -11.42 -3.50
N TRP A 167 -16.60 -10.59 -3.00
CA TRP A 167 -16.37 -10.46 -1.56
C TRP A 167 -17.59 -9.88 -0.85
N ASN A 168 -18.11 -8.76 -1.34
CA ASN A 168 -19.22 -8.03 -0.73
C ASN A 168 -20.52 -8.83 -0.74
N SER A 169 -20.69 -9.80 -1.63
CA SER A 169 -21.83 -10.72 -1.63
C SER A 169 -21.69 -11.90 -0.68
N ARG A 170 -20.47 -12.18 -0.17
CA ARG A 170 -20.13 -13.38 0.60
C ARG A 170 -19.86 -13.12 2.08
N PHE A 171 -19.33 -11.93 2.41
CA PHE A 171 -18.85 -11.63 3.75
C PHE A 171 -19.49 -10.36 4.32
N GLU A 172 -19.54 -10.29 5.65
CA GLU A 172 -20.21 -9.22 6.38
C GLU A 172 -19.51 -7.86 6.31
N PHE A 173 -18.19 -7.82 6.13
CA PHE A 173 -17.44 -6.55 6.05
C PHE A 173 -17.12 -6.20 4.58
N PRO A 174 -17.90 -5.30 3.97
CA PRO A 174 -17.73 -4.95 2.57
C PRO A 174 -16.51 -4.06 2.34
N ILE A 175 -15.89 -4.24 1.19
CA ILE A 175 -14.82 -3.40 0.67
C ILE A 175 -15.43 -2.21 -0.04
N ARG A 176 -14.92 -1.02 0.27
CA ARG A 176 -15.30 0.23 -0.40
C ARG A 176 -14.30 0.52 -1.52
N LEU A 177 -14.80 0.94 -2.67
CA LEU A 177 -13.97 1.31 -3.83
C LEU A 177 -13.00 2.48 -3.54
N SER A 178 -13.32 3.31 -2.54
CA SER A 178 -12.46 4.41 -2.09
C SER A 178 -11.36 3.99 -1.09
N ASP A 179 -11.26 2.71 -0.73
CA ASP A 179 -10.17 2.19 0.10
C ASP A 179 -8.96 1.84 -0.79
N ASP A 180 -8.19 2.85 -1.18
CA ASP A 180 -7.02 2.71 -2.05
C ASP A 180 -6.03 1.64 -1.56
N LYS A 181 -5.93 1.45 -0.24
CA LYS A 181 -5.04 0.45 0.36
C LYS A 181 -5.57 -0.96 0.11
N MET A 182 -6.86 -1.18 0.30
CA MET A 182 -7.49 -2.46 -0.04
C MET A 182 -7.43 -2.73 -1.54
N MET A 183 -7.65 -1.71 -2.37
CA MET A 183 -7.52 -1.80 -3.83
C MET A 183 -6.11 -2.28 -4.21
N SER A 184 -5.06 -1.68 -3.64
CA SER A 184 -3.68 -2.10 -3.88
C SER A 184 -3.46 -3.58 -3.54
N TYR A 185 -3.99 -4.06 -2.41
CA TYR A 185 -3.86 -5.47 -2.05
C TYR A 185 -4.58 -6.41 -3.03
N ILE A 186 -5.75 -6.01 -3.53
CA ILE A 186 -6.48 -6.78 -4.54
C ILE A 186 -5.71 -6.80 -5.87
N TYR A 187 -5.17 -5.66 -6.29
CA TYR A 187 -4.30 -5.58 -7.48
C TYR A 187 -3.06 -6.47 -7.32
N ASP A 188 -2.41 -6.44 -6.16
CA ASP A 188 -1.24 -7.26 -5.90
C ASP A 188 -1.57 -8.76 -5.91
N ALA A 189 -2.70 -9.16 -5.33
CA ALA A 189 -3.17 -10.55 -5.40
C ALA A 189 -3.43 -10.99 -6.85
N LEU A 190 -4.00 -10.11 -7.68
CA LEU A 190 -4.30 -10.37 -9.08
C LEU A 190 -3.06 -10.42 -10.00
N LYS A 191 -1.89 -10.00 -9.52
CA LYS A 191 -0.62 -10.22 -10.25
C LYS A 191 -0.17 -11.67 -10.22
N GLU A 192 -0.56 -12.41 -9.18
CA GLU A 192 -0.09 -13.78 -8.92
C GLU A 192 -1.19 -14.84 -9.08
N LEU A 193 -2.46 -14.45 -9.01
CA LEU A 193 -3.63 -15.33 -9.01
C LEU A 193 -4.71 -14.74 -9.91
N SER A 194 -5.45 -15.60 -10.61
CA SER A 194 -6.61 -15.17 -11.39
C SER A 194 -7.78 -14.75 -10.48
N SER A 195 -8.68 -13.91 -11.02
CA SER A 195 -9.90 -13.51 -10.31
C SER A 195 -10.74 -14.72 -9.88
N GLN A 196 -10.79 -15.77 -10.71
CA GLN A 196 -11.47 -17.03 -10.41
C GLN A 196 -10.84 -17.78 -9.22
N GLU A 197 -9.51 -17.89 -9.18
CA GLU A 197 -8.81 -18.54 -8.07
C GLU A 197 -9.03 -17.81 -6.74
N ILE A 198 -9.01 -16.47 -6.77
CA ILE A 198 -9.26 -15.68 -5.55
C ILE A 198 -10.71 -15.89 -5.08
N ILE A 199 -11.68 -15.89 -6.00
CA ILE A 199 -13.09 -16.15 -5.67
C ILE A 199 -13.27 -17.57 -5.11
N GLN A 200 -12.62 -18.57 -5.71
CA GLN A 200 -12.66 -19.94 -5.21
C GLN A 200 -12.07 -20.06 -3.80
N ALA A 201 -10.99 -19.34 -3.51
CA ALA A 201 -10.41 -19.28 -2.17
C ALA A 201 -11.41 -18.67 -1.15
N MET A 202 -12.20 -17.66 -1.54
CA MET A 202 -13.27 -17.13 -0.69
C MET A 202 -14.34 -18.18 -0.39
N ASP A 203 -14.76 -18.97 -1.38
CA ASP A 203 -15.75 -20.03 -1.20
C ASP A 203 -15.24 -21.15 -0.30
N ASN A 204 -13.97 -21.51 -0.41
CA ASN A 204 -13.33 -22.50 0.47
C ASN A 204 -13.19 -21.96 1.90
N ARG A 205 -12.87 -20.67 2.05
CA ARG A 205 -12.78 -19.98 3.34
C ARG A 205 -14.11 -20.07 4.12
N LEU A 206 -15.24 -19.86 3.46
CA LEU A 206 -16.58 -19.96 4.08
C LEU A 206 -16.92 -21.38 4.54
N LYS A 207 -16.38 -22.40 3.88
CA LYS A 207 -16.67 -23.82 4.17
C LYS A 207 -15.77 -24.40 5.26
N ALA A 208 -14.60 -23.83 5.49
CA ALA A 208 -13.59 -24.39 6.40
C ALA A 208 -13.98 -24.25 7.89
N ASN A 209 -13.90 -25.34 8.68
CA ASN A 209 -14.20 -25.29 10.10
C ASN A 209 -13.17 -24.48 10.89
N TYR A 210 -11.94 -24.33 10.38
CA TYR A 210 -10.94 -23.44 10.99
C TYR A 210 -11.50 -22.04 11.31
N TYR A 211 -12.24 -21.44 10.39
CA TYR A 211 -12.85 -20.15 10.63
C TYR A 211 -14.12 -20.25 11.47
N ARG A 212 -14.88 -21.33 11.40
CA ARG A 212 -16.09 -21.49 12.22
C ARG A 212 -15.79 -21.70 13.69
N GLU A 213 -14.79 -22.53 13.99
CA GLU A 213 -14.54 -23.05 15.34
C GLU A 213 -13.31 -22.43 15.99
N GLN A 214 -12.24 -22.19 15.23
CA GLN A 214 -10.96 -21.73 15.79
C GLN A 214 -10.76 -20.23 15.67
N LYS A 215 -11.17 -19.63 14.54
CA LYS A 215 -10.89 -18.23 14.17
C LYS A 215 -12.06 -17.49 13.50
N PRO A 216 -13.23 -17.39 14.13
CA PRO A 216 -14.40 -16.70 13.56
C PRO A 216 -14.15 -15.21 13.31
N GLU A 217 -13.31 -14.57 14.12
CA GLU A 217 -13.00 -13.15 14.00
C GLU A 217 -12.27 -12.78 12.69
N LEU A 218 -11.64 -13.77 12.04
CA LEU A 218 -10.89 -13.58 10.80
C LEU A 218 -11.76 -13.80 9.55
N LEU A 219 -12.87 -14.54 9.66
CA LEU A 219 -13.63 -15.02 8.50
C LEU A 219 -14.04 -13.89 7.57
N HIS A 220 -14.71 -12.88 8.13
CA HIS A 220 -15.34 -11.81 7.36
C HIS A 220 -14.42 -10.63 7.07
N ARG A 221 -13.16 -10.62 7.55
CA ARG A 221 -12.29 -9.44 7.50
C ARG A 221 -11.42 -9.42 6.23
N PRO A 222 -11.61 -8.44 5.31
CA PRO A 222 -10.81 -8.37 4.09
C PRO A 222 -9.34 -8.06 4.37
N SER A 223 -9.04 -7.33 5.46
CA SER A 223 -7.67 -7.07 5.92
C SER A 223 -6.91 -8.30 6.41
N CYS A 224 -7.59 -9.44 6.59
CA CYS A 224 -6.99 -10.72 6.94
C CYS A 224 -6.88 -11.67 5.74
N PHE A 225 -7.26 -11.22 4.55
CA PHE A 225 -7.29 -12.03 3.33
C PHE A 225 -6.42 -11.41 2.23
N PHE A 226 -6.84 -10.25 1.68
CA PHE A 226 -6.17 -9.63 0.52
C PHE A 226 -4.70 -9.24 0.73
N PRO A 227 -4.26 -8.75 1.90
CA PRO A 227 -2.85 -8.40 2.09
C PRO A 227 -1.89 -9.59 2.07
N TYR A 228 -2.42 -10.82 2.15
CA TYR A 228 -1.63 -12.02 2.38
C TYR A 228 -1.85 -13.05 1.27
N PRO A 229 -1.08 -13.00 0.17
CA PRO A 229 -1.16 -13.99 -0.90
C PRO A 229 -1.00 -15.44 -0.41
N SER A 230 -0.22 -15.65 0.66
CA SER A 230 -0.08 -16.96 1.32
C SER A 230 -1.40 -17.44 1.94
N THR A 231 -2.20 -16.55 2.51
CA THR A 231 -3.53 -16.89 3.04
C THR A 231 -4.49 -17.25 1.91
N ILE A 232 -4.49 -16.50 0.82
CA ILE A 232 -5.34 -16.79 -0.35
C ILE A 232 -4.99 -18.18 -0.91
N ARG A 233 -3.70 -18.49 -1.07
CA ARG A 233 -3.24 -19.83 -1.51
C ARG A 233 -3.62 -20.94 -0.53
N SER A 234 -3.47 -20.67 0.77
CA SER A 234 -3.85 -21.64 1.80
C SER A 234 -5.34 -21.93 1.74
N ASP A 235 -6.18 -20.89 1.68
CA ASP A 235 -7.64 -21.03 1.56
C ASP A 235 -8.04 -21.69 0.23
N LEU A 236 -7.33 -21.42 -0.88
CA LEU A 236 -7.54 -22.11 -2.15
C LEU A 236 -7.30 -23.62 -2.03
N GLN A 237 -6.30 -24.03 -1.23
CA GLN A 237 -5.97 -25.43 -0.96
C GLN A 237 -6.74 -26.02 0.22
N ARG A 238 -7.59 -25.24 0.91
CA ARG A 238 -8.41 -25.78 1.99
C ARG A 238 -9.45 -26.70 1.41
N VAL A 239 -9.23 -27.98 1.63
CA VAL A 239 -10.21 -29.02 1.43
C VAL A 239 -11.27 -28.86 2.55
N PRO A 240 -12.58 -28.88 2.24
CA PRO A 240 -13.62 -28.98 3.25
C PRO A 240 -13.30 -30.16 4.19
N ASP A 241 -13.45 -29.99 5.51
CA ASP A 241 -13.08 -31.04 6.48
C ASP A 241 -13.89 -32.34 6.31
N ASN A 242 -14.97 -32.30 5.54
CA ASN A 242 -15.74 -33.47 5.15
C ASN A 242 -15.28 -34.11 3.83
N LEU A 243 -14.25 -33.61 3.15
CA LEU A 243 -13.71 -34.20 1.92
C LEU A 243 -12.41 -34.94 2.20
N TYR A 244 -12.40 -36.22 1.87
CA TYR A 244 -11.29 -37.13 2.15
C TYR A 244 -10.67 -37.62 0.84
N THR A 245 -9.35 -37.77 0.82
CA THR A 245 -8.67 -38.54 -0.22
C THR A 245 -9.06 -40.02 -0.13
N HIS A 246 -8.77 -40.81 -1.17
CA HIS A 246 -9.06 -42.24 -1.16
C HIS A 246 -8.49 -42.93 0.09
N ASP A 247 -7.22 -42.65 0.42
CA ASP A 247 -6.55 -43.27 1.56
C ASP A 247 -7.17 -42.86 2.90
N GLN A 248 -7.57 -41.59 3.04
CA GLN A 248 -8.26 -41.11 4.23
C GLN A 248 -9.67 -41.69 4.36
N TYR A 249 -10.40 -41.83 3.24
CA TYR A 249 -11.70 -42.50 3.20
C TYR A 249 -11.57 -43.96 3.64
N VAL A 250 -10.60 -44.72 3.08
CA VAL A 250 -10.34 -46.11 3.47
C VAL A 250 -10.07 -46.19 4.96
N LYS A 251 -9.22 -45.30 5.49
CA LYS A 251 -8.92 -45.24 6.92
C LYS A 251 -10.16 -44.99 7.79
N LEU A 252 -11.06 -44.10 7.37
CA LEU A 252 -12.30 -43.81 8.11
C LEU A 252 -13.25 -45.01 8.14
N ILE A 253 -13.41 -45.74 7.03
CA ILE A 253 -14.29 -46.91 6.99
C ILE A 253 -13.69 -48.13 7.71
N THR A 254 -12.35 -48.24 7.78
CA THR A 254 -11.70 -49.37 8.45
C THR A 254 -11.47 -49.14 9.94
N GLU A 255 -11.23 -47.90 10.37
CA GLU A 255 -10.81 -47.60 11.76
C GLU A 255 -11.83 -46.79 12.57
N ASN A 256 -12.75 -46.06 11.94
CA ASN A 256 -13.62 -45.09 12.62
C ASN A 256 -15.12 -45.38 12.45
N ASN A 257 -15.49 -46.64 12.18
CA ASN A 257 -16.88 -47.12 12.11
C ASN A 257 -17.80 -46.36 11.11
N TYR A 258 -17.22 -45.73 10.09
CA TYR A 258 -17.99 -45.16 8.99
C TYR A 258 -18.29 -46.21 7.92
N HIS A 259 -19.43 -46.09 7.23
CA HIS A 259 -19.81 -46.95 6.12
C HIS A 259 -19.60 -46.25 4.77
N GLY A 260 -19.40 -47.02 3.69
CA GLY A 260 -19.23 -46.45 2.35
C GLY A 260 -20.40 -45.55 1.93
N ASP A 261 -21.62 -45.87 2.39
CA ASP A 261 -22.84 -45.10 2.13
C ASP A 261 -22.86 -43.73 2.81
N ASP A 262 -21.97 -43.48 3.78
CA ASP A 262 -21.83 -42.19 4.44
C ASP A 262 -21.12 -41.15 3.56
N PHE A 263 -20.53 -41.57 2.44
CA PHE A 263 -19.74 -40.71 1.57
C PHE A 263 -20.35 -40.52 0.18
N ILE A 264 -20.03 -39.41 -0.46
CA ILE A 264 -20.39 -39.06 -1.84
C ILE A 264 -19.10 -38.76 -2.62
N ILE A 265 -18.90 -39.37 -3.78
CA ILE A 265 -17.73 -39.11 -4.61
C ILE A 265 -17.86 -37.74 -5.29
N ARG A 266 -16.87 -36.89 -5.10
CA ARG A 266 -16.69 -35.60 -5.77
C ARG A 266 -15.50 -35.65 -6.72
N LYS A 267 -15.66 -35.05 -7.90
CA LYS A 267 -14.58 -34.81 -8.84
C LYS A 267 -14.08 -33.38 -8.61
N GLU A 268 -12.83 -33.24 -8.20
CA GLU A 268 -12.17 -31.95 -8.04
C GLU A 268 -11.20 -31.74 -9.20
N GLN A 269 -11.33 -30.62 -9.92
CA GLN A 269 -10.35 -30.23 -10.94
C GLN A 269 -9.25 -29.41 -10.27
N GLN A 270 -8.02 -29.91 -10.35
CA GLN A 270 -6.84 -29.19 -9.89
C GLN A 270 -5.90 -29.02 -11.10
N GLY A 271 -6.04 -27.89 -11.80
CA GLY A 271 -5.45 -27.71 -13.13
C GLY A 271 -6.00 -28.72 -14.14
N ASP A 272 -5.12 -29.37 -14.91
CA ASP A 272 -5.49 -30.36 -15.94
C ASP A 272 -5.83 -31.76 -15.39
N LYS A 273 -5.71 -31.99 -14.08
CA LYS A 273 -5.94 -33.30 -13.46
C LYS A 273 -7.26 -33.34 -12.70
N VAL A 274 -8.05 -34.38 -12.95
CA VAL A 274 -9.28 -34.68 -12.19
C VAL A 274 -8.92 -35.62 -11.05
N LYS A 275 -9.14 -35.18 -9.81
CA LYS A 275 -8.96 -35.97 -8.60
C LYS A 275 -10.32 -36.41 -8.04
N LEU A 276 -10.43 -37.66 -7.63
CA LEU A 276 -11.60 -38.17 -6.91
C LEU A 276 -11.40 -37.93 -5.40
N MET A 277 -12.41 -37.35 -4.77
CA MET A 277 -12.47 -37.05 -3.34
C MET A 277 -13.78 -37.59 -2.76
N TRP A 278 -13.81 -37.96 -1.48
CA TRP A 278 -14.96 -38.57 -0.81
C TRP A 278 -15.53 -37.58 0.21
N GLU A 279 -16.73 -37.06 -0.07
CA GLU A 279 -17.44 -36.13 0.80
C GLU A 279 -18.31 -36.88 1.82
N LEU A 280 -18.02 -36.77 3.11
CA LEU A 280 -18.85 -37.28 4.20
C LEU A 280 -20.16 -36.46 4.30
N LYS A 281 -21.29 -37.16 4.30
CA LYS A 281 -22.63 -36.60 4.44
C LYS A 281 -22.80 -36.01 5.84
N ARG A 282 -23.42 -34.82 5.95
CA ARG A 282 -23.62 -34.10 7.23
C ARG A 282 -24.40 -34.87 8.32
N ASN A 283 -25.08 -35.95 7.95
CA ASN A 283 -25.90 -36.76 8.86
C ASN A 283 -25.20 -38.08 9.25
N ALA A 284 -24.01 -38.34 8.71
CA ALA A 284 -23.22 -39.51 9.05
C ALA A 284 -22.41 -39.19 10.31
N SER A 285 -22.73 -39.90 11.40
CA SER A 285 -21.95 -39.87 12.64
C SER A 285 -21.42 -41.28 12.84
N GLY A 286 -20.10 -41.42 12.99
CA GLY A 286 -19.47 -42.69 13.36
C GLY A 286 -19.97 -43.07 14.75
N THR A 287 -20.66 -44.19 14.85
CA THR A 287 -21.10 -44.76 16.14
C THR A 287 -20.02 -45.59 16.78
#